data_AF-A0A1W9HJW9-F1
#
_entry.id   AF-A0A1W9HJW9-F1
#
_cell.length_a   1.000
_cell.length_b   1.000
_cell.length_c   1.000
_cell.angle_alpha   90.00
_cell.angle_beta   90.00
_cell.angle_gamma   90.00
#
_symmetry.space_group_name_H-M   'P 1'
#
loop_
_entity.id
_entity.type
_entity.pdbx_description
1 polymer ?
#
loop_
_entity_poly.entity_id
_entity_poly.type
_entity_poly.pdbx_seq_one_letter_code
_entity_poly.pdbx_strand_id
1 'polypeptide(L)'
;MKVYVRAILLGFIVLLVGCKRPMKDPETIDPIYGDLLKEMKFYESQVKKFADEAEATRLEMEKEDPRTGNAKAIKSRYYGKLRDAETAKQMMVFYELHAKTRKKEARESYLVAFKTDRPWPDPKEYEAFQTRMALRKANRSWDSRTKKWSARLEEIKKAAKIGESGGKPEGETTKGH
;
A
#
# COMPACT_ATOMS: atom_id res chain seq x y z
N MET A 1 37.16 -52.44 10.81
CA MET A 1 36.97 -50.99 10.53
C MET A 1 35.63 -50.62 9.88
N LYS A 2 35.15 -51.32 8.82
CA LYS A 2 33.92 -50.93 8.10
C LYS A 2 32.62 -50.92 8.93
N VAL A 3 32.52 -51.75 9.97
CA VAL A 3 31.32 -51.84 10.84
C VAL A 3 31.19 -50.63 11.77
N TYR A 4 32.31 -50.14 12.33
CA TYR A 4 32.34 -48.98 13.22
C TYR A 4 31.98 -47.68 12.50
N VAL A 5 32.44 -47.49 11.25
CA VAL A 5 32.10 -46.32 10.45
C VAL A 5 30.59 -46.26 10.15
N ARG A 6 29.95 -47.40 9.88
CA ARG A 6 28.50 -47.48 9.66
C ARG A 6 27.70 -47.15 10.93
N ALA A 7 28.16 -47.63 12.10
CA ALA A 7 27.52 -47.35 13.37
C ALA A 7 27.62 -45.86 13.78
N ILE A 8 28.77 -45.24 13.57
CA ILE A 8 28.98 -43.80 13.83
C ILE A 8 28.09 -42.94 12.92
N LEU A 9 27.99 -43.31 11.64
CA LEU A 9 27.18 -42.57 10.66
C LEU A 9 25.67 -42.69 10.95
N LEU A 10 25.21 -43.85 11.42
CA LEU A 10 23.83 -44.05 11.88
C LEU A 10 23.53 -43.27 13.17
N GLY A 11 24.46 -43.24 14.13
CA GLY A 11 24.31 -42.43 15.35
C GLY A 11 24.24 -40.93 15.04
N PHE A 12 24.99 -40.46 14.04
CA PHE A 12 24.96 -39.07 13.60
C PHE A 12 23.64 -38.69 12.94
N ILE A 13 23.03 -39.60 12.16
CA ILE A 13 21.71 -39.39 11.55
C ILE A 13 20.61 -39.27 12.62
N VAL A 14 20.67 -40.06 13.70
CA VAL A 14 19.70 -39.99 14.80
C VAL A 14 19.80 -38.68 15.58
N LEU A 15 21.02 -38.13 15.75
CA LEU A 15 21.22 -36.80 16.35
C LEU A 15 20.71 -35.65 15.47
N LEU A 16 20.64 -35.85 14.15
CA LEU A 16 20.09 -34.88 13.20
C LEU A 16 18.56 -34.90 13.11
N VAL A 17 17.88 -35.93 13.63
CA VAL A 17 16.41 -35.92 13.84
C VAL A 17 16.13 -35.12 15.12
N GLY A 18 16.53 -33.85 15.09
CA GLY A 18 16.44 -32.92 16.19
C GLY A 18 14.99 -32.65 16.57
N CYS A 19 14.73 -32.66 17.88
CA CYS A 19 13.47 -32.28 18.47
C CYS A 19 13.11 -30.85 18.02
N LYS A 20 12.12 -30.72 17.12
CA LYS A 20 11.59 -29.41 16.72
C LYS A 20 11.06 -28.73 17.99
N ARG A 21 11.65 -27.61 18.40
CA ARG A 21 11.12 -26.75 19.46
C ARG A 21 10.35 -25.59 18.83
N PRO A 22 9.25 -25.13 19.45
CA PRO A 22 8.55 -23.95 18.96
C PRO A 22 9.45 -22.72 19.05
N MET A 23 9.36 -21.86 18.05
CA MET A 23 10.04 -20.57 17.99
C MET A 23 9.52 -19.66 19.11
N LYS A 24 10.41 -18.87 19.72
CA LYS A 24 10.08 -17.99 20.84
C LYS A 24 9.23 -16.79 20.41
N ASP A 25 9.60 -16.16 19.29
CA ASP A 25 9.02 -14.90 18.79
C ASP A 25 8.60 -15.01 17.31
N PRO A 26 7.63 -15.89 16.96
CA PRO A 26 7.20 -16.13 15.59
C PRO A 26 6.65 -14.88 14.89
N GLU A 27 6.11 -13.91 15.62
CA GLU A 27 5.57 -12.66 15.06
C GLU A 27 6.58 -11.85 14.24
N THR A 28 7.88 -12.01 14.49
CA THR A 28 8.92 -11.22 13.83
C THR A 28 9.14 -11.62 12.37
N ILE A 29 8.76 -12.85 12.01
CA ILE A 29 8.84 -13.37 10.65
C ILE A 29 7.49 -13.30 9.92
N ASP A 30 6.41 -12.86 10.58
CA ASP A 30 5.12 -12.65 9.94
C ASP A 30 5.18 -11.39 9.05
N PRO A 31 5.04 -11.52 7.71
CA PRO A 31 5.10 -10.39 6.81
C PRO A 31 3.95 -9.41 7.01
N ILE A 32 2.76 -9.86 7.46
CA ILE A 32 1.62 -8.97 7.74
C ILE A 32 1.96 -8.02 8.90
N TYR A 33 2.51 -8.56 9.98
CA TYR A 33 2.96 -7.75 11.11
C TYR A 33 4.04 -6.75 10.70
N GLY A 34 5.03 -7.19 9.92
CA GLY A 34 6.08 -6.32 9.37
C GLY A 34 5.52 -5.16 8.54
N ASP A 35 4.56 -5.41 7.66
CA ASP A 35 3.95 -4.37 6.84
C ASP A 35 3.07 -3.41 7.65
N LEU A 36 2.34 -3.89 8.66
CA LEU A 36 1.58 -3.02 9.58
C LEU A 36 2.50 -2.06 10.34
N LEU A 37 3.67 -2.54 10.78
CA LEU A 37 4.67 -1.68 11.43
C LEU A 37 5.25 -0.63 10.48
N LYS A 38 5.47 -0.97 9.20
CA LYS A 38 5.93 0.00 8.20
C LYS A 38 4.89 1.10 7.99
N GLU A 39 3.61 0.74 7.87
CA GLU A 39 2.52 1.70 7.73
C GLU A 39 2.41 2.60 8.97
N MET A 40 2.48 2.02 10.18
CA MET A 40 2.50 2.79 11.43
C MET A 40 3.63 3.83 11.43
N LYS A 41 4.88 3.43 11.13
CA LYS A 41 6.04 4.33 11.06
C LYS A 41 5.90 5.39 9.97
N PHE A 42 5.30 5.04 8.83
CA PHE A 42 5.01 5.99 7.78
C PHE A 42 4.07 7.09 8.30
N TYR A 43 2.96 6.73 8.95
CA TYR A 43 2.03 7.72 9.50
C TYR A 43 2.62 8.50 10.68
N GLU A 44 3.48 7.89 11.51
CA GLU A 44 4.25 8.60 12.54
C GLU A 44 5.10 9.74 11.93
N SER A 45 5.80 9.44 10.82
CA SER A 45 6.58 10.47 10.10
C SER A 45 5.70 11.57 9.51
N GLN A 46 4.49 11.22 9.04
CA GLN A 46 3.52 12.17 8.49
C GLN A 46 2.92 13.07 9.57
N VAL A 47 2.65 12.55 10.77
CA VAL A 47 2.22 13.35 11.92
C VAL A 47 3.25 14.43 12.22
N LYS A 48 4.53 14.05 12.34
CA LYS A 48 5.61 15.00 12.59
C LYS A 48 5.70 16.06 11.48
N LYS A 49 5.72 15.61 10.22
CA LYS A 49 5.78 16.51 9.06
C LYS A 49 4.63 17.53 9.06
N PHE A 50 3.39 17.09 9.24
CA PHE A 50 2.25 18.00 9.20
C PHE A 50 2.18 18.91 10.43
N ALA A 51 2.66 18.46 11.59
CA ALA A 51 2.80 19.32 12.76
C ALA A 51 3.85 20.42 12.54
N ASP A 52 5.01 20.08 11.98
CA ASP A 52 6.06 21.04 11.64
C ASP A 52 5.57 22.06 10.58
N GLU A 53 4.84 21.59 9.54
CA GLU A 53 4.21 22.47 8.53
C GLU A 53 3.12 23.36 9.13
N ALA A 54 2.32 22.85 10.07
CA ALA A 54 1.32 23.64 10.77
C ALA A 54 1.98 24.74 11.60
N GLU A 55 3.06 24.42 12.31
CA GLU A 55 3.81 25.40 13.10
C GLU A 55 4.46 26.46 12.22
N ALA A 56 5.07 26.08 11.09
CA ALA A 56 5.59 27.03 10.12
C ALA A 56 4.49 27.98 9.58
N THR A 57 3.30 27.43 9.31
CA THR A 57 2.14 28.24 8.85
C THR A 57 1.60 29.14 9.97
N ARG A 58 1.67 28.70 11.23
CA ARG A 58 1.30 29.50 12.40
C ARG A 58 2.19 30.74 12.52
N LEU A 59 3.50 30.56 12.36
CA LEU A 59 4.48 31.65 12.37
C LEU A 59 4.30 32.60 11.16
N GLU A 60 3.89 32.09 9.99
CA GLU A 60 3.50 32.92 8.84
C GLU A 60 2.26 33.76 9.17
N MET A 61 1.26 33.15 9.80
CA MET A 61 0.00 33.81 10.19
C MET A 61 0.22 34.95 11.19
N GLU A 62 1.18 34.82 12.10
CA GLU A 62 1.51 35.87 13.09
C GLU A 62 2.15 37.11 12.47
N LYS A 63 2.77 36.97 11.29
CA LYS A 63 3.45 38.08 10.59
C LYS A 63 2.55 38.82 9.62
N GLU A 64 1.45 38.22 9.19
CA GLU A 64 0.54 38.78 8.19
C GLU A 64 -0.47 39.75 8.83
N ASP A 65 -0.80 40.85 8.12
CA ASP A 65 -1.86 41.76 8.56
C ASP A 65 -3.23 41.05 8.51
N PRO A 66 -3.98 40.98 9.63
CA PRO A 66 -5.28 40.30 9.71
C PRO A 66 -6.34 40.81 8.71
N ARG A 67 -6.17 42.02 8.16
CA ARG A 67 -7.13 42.66 7.27
C ARG A 67 -6.94 42.29 5.79
N THR A 68 -5.90 41.55 5.44
CA THR A 68 -5.65 41.15 4.05
C THR A 68 -6.40 39.86 3.67
N GLY A 69 -6.70 39.69 2.39
CA GLY A 69 -7.25 38.42 1.88
C GLY A 69 -6.31 37.22 2.11
N ASN A 70 -5.00 37.49 2.23
CA ASN A 70 -3.97 36.49 2.48
C ASN A 70 -4.10 35.88 3.88
N ALA A 71 -4.43 36.68 4.90
CA ALA A 71 -4.63 36.18 6.27
C ALA A 71 -5.68 35.06 6.32
N LYS A 72 -6.78 35.18 5.55
CA LYS A 72 -7.81 34.12 5.45
C LYS A 72 -7.27 32.85 4.82
N ALA A 73 -6.47 32.96 3.76
CA ALA A 73 -5.88 31.81 3.08
C ALA A 73 -4.85 31.10 3.95
N ILE A 74 -3.97 31.84 4.64
CA ILE A 74 -2.97 31.30 5.58
C ILE A 74 -3.67 30.60 6.74
N LYS A 75 -4.69 31.22 7.34
CA LYS A 75 -5.50 30.61 8.40
C LYS A 75 -6.14 29.31 7.94
N SER A 76 -6.70 29.28 6.73
CA SER A 76 -7.27 28.05 6.16
C SER A 76 -6.21 26.96 5.95
N ARG A 77 -5.00 27.31 5.49
CA ARG A 77 -3.87 26.36 5.40
C ARG A 77 -3.51 25.80 6.77
N TYR A 78 -3.38 26.65 7.79
CA TYR A 78 -3.01 26.23 9.14
C TYR A 78 -3.96 25.16 9.69
N TYR A 79 -5.26 25.42 9.66
CA TYR A 79 -6.26 24.43 10.10
C TYR A 79 -6.32 23.21 9.19
N GLY A 80 -6.06 23.36 7.89
CA GLY A 80 -5.89 22.25 6.97
C GLY A 80 -4.75 21.31 7.41
N LYS A 81 -3.58 21.87 7.73
CA LYS A 81 -2.43 21.10 8.22
C LYS A 81 -2.67 20.45 9.57
N LEU A 82 -3.35 21.12 10.50
CA LEU A 82 -3.76 20.51 11.76
C LEU A 82 -4.69 19.32 11.54
N ARG A 83 -5.66 19.44 10.63
CA ARG A 83 -6.57 18.33 10.30
C ARG A 83 -5.83 17.16 9.66
N ASP A 84 -4.88 17.45 8.77
CA ASP A 84 -4.05 16.42 8.13
C ASP A 84 -3.17 15.70 9.16
N ALA A 85 -2.58 16.44 10.12
CA ALA A 85 -1.81 15.88 11.23
C ALA A 85 -2.68 14.96 12.12
N GLU A 86 -3.88 15.41 12.50
CA GLU A 86 -4.81 14.62 13.30
C GLU A 86 -5.26 13.35 12.55
N THR A 87 -5.56 13.47 11.26
CA THR A 87 -5.90 12.32 10.41
C THR A 87 -4.74 11.31 10.35
N ALA A 88 -3.51 11.80 10.16
CA ALA A 88 -2.33 10.95 10.18
C ALA A 88 -2.13 10.26 11.54
N LYS A 89 -2.41 10.96 12.64
CA LYS A 89 -2.32 10.41 14.00
C LYS A 89 -3.34 9.31 14.25
N GLN A 90 -4.58 9.50 13.81
CA GLN A 90 -5.62 8.48 13.89
C GLN A 90 -5.21 7.22 13.10
N MET A 91 -4.64 7.40 11.90
CA MET A 91 -4.12 6.29 11.11
C MET A 91 -2.94 5.59 11.79
N MET A 92 -2.00 6.34 12.38
CA MET A 92 -0.89 5.77 13.16
C MET A 92 -1.41 4.87 14.28
N VAL A 93 -2.34 5.37 15.10
CA VAL A 93 -2.95 4.60 16.21
C VAL A 93 -3.71 3.38 15.69
N PHE A 94 -4.41 3.52 14.56
CA PHE A 94 -5.09 2.41 13.91
C PHE A 94 -4.12 1.27 13.55
N TYR A 95 -3.00 1.56 12.86
CA TYR A 95 -2.04 0.51 12.53
C TYR A 95 -1.31 -0.05 13.76
N GLU A 96 -1.07 0.77 14.77
CA GLU A 96 -0.49 0.31 16.04
C GLU A 96 -1.39 -0.75 16.69
N LEU A 97 -2.71 -0.48 16.78
CA LEU A 97 -3.67 -1.41 17.35
C LEU A 97 -3.77 -2.70 16.52
N HIS A 98 -3.79 -2.58 15.20
CA HIS A 98 -3.80 -3.73 14.30
C HIS A 98 -2.52 -4.57 14.42
N ALA A 99 -1.34 -3.93 14.49
CA ALA A 99 -0.07 -4.63 14.68
C ALA A 99 -0.04 -5.38 16.03
N LYS A 100 -0.50 -4.75 17.12
CA LYS A 100 -0.61 -5.39 18.44
C LYS A 100 -1.55 -6.59 18.45
N THR A 101 -2.67 -6.48 17.74
CA THR A 101 -3.64 -7.57 17.60
C THR A 101 -3.03 -8.71 16.79
N ARG A 102 -2.47 -8.39 15.62
CA ARG A 102 -1.82 -9.37 14.74
C ARG A 102 -0.67 -10.10 15.43
N LYS A 103 0.11 -9.40 16.26
CA LYS A 103 1.19 -10.02 17.06
C LYS A 103 0.67 -11.20 17.90
N LYS A 104 -0.51 -11.07 18.52
CA LYS A 104 -1.13 -12.14 19.32
C LYS A 104 -1.63 -13.27 18.42
N GLU A 105 -2.36 -12.93 17.35
CA GLU A 105 -2.89 -13.89 16.38
C GLU A 105 -1.79 -14.70 15.68
N ALA A 106 -0.68 -14.06 15.31
CA ALA A 106 0.49 -14.68 14.70
C ALA A 106 1.08 -15.74 15.63
N ARG A 107 1.19 -15.43 16.93
CA ARG A 107 1.69 -16.38 17.93
C ARG A 107 0.76 -17.58 18.12
N GLU A 108 -0.55 -17.33 18.19
CA GLU A 108 -1.55 -18.39 18.35
C GLU A 108 -1.63 -19.29 17.10
N SER A 109 -1.70 -18.70 15.91
CA SER A 109 -1.73 -19.42 14.63
C SER A 109 -0.45 -20.22 14.39
N TYR A 110 0.72 -19.67 14.76
CA TYR A 110 1.99 -20.39 14.71
C TYR A 110 1.96 -21.65 15.58
N LEU A 111 1.47 -21.56 16.83
CA LEU A 111 1.40 -22.71 17.72
C LEU A 111 0.47 -23.80 17.17
N VAL A 112 -0.64 -23.42 16.54
CA VAL A 112 -1.55 -24.36 15.87
C VAL A 112 -0.87 -24.99 14.66
N ALA A 113 -0.22 -24.21 13.80
CA ALA A 113 0.49 -24.71 12.64
C ALA A 113 1.63 -25.66 13.03
N PHE A 114 2.40 -25.31 14.06
CA PHE A 114 3.48 -26.13 14.61
C PHE A 114 2.96 -27.48 15.13
N LYS A 115 1.84 -27.48 15.87
CA LYS A 115 1.19 -28.72 16.36
C LYS A 115 0.64 -29.59 15.23
N THR A 116 0.27 -28.99 14.10
CA THR A 116 -0.35 -29.68 12.96
C THR A 116 0.64 -29.91 11.80
N ASP A 117 1.93 -29.62 12.01
CA ASP A 117 3.03 -29.66 11.01
C ASP A 117 2.65 -28.97 9.69
N ARG A 118 1.90 -27.87 9.78
CA ARG A 118 1.50 -27.04 8.63
C ARG A 118 2.51 -25.91 8.40
N PRO A 119 2.68 -25.48 7.13
CA PRO A 119 3.48 -24.31 6.83
C PRO A 119 2.86 -23.06 7.47
N TRP A 120 3.72 -22.19 8.00
CA TRP A 120 3.35 -20.90 8.57
C TRP A 120 4.41 -19.87 8.20
N PRO A 121 4.04 -18.64 7.78
CA PRO A 121 2.68 -18.10 7.61
C PRO A 121 1.88 -18.73 6.46
N ASP A 122 0.54 -18.60 6.47
CA ASP A 122 -0.31 -19.06 5.36
C ASP A 122 -0.15 -18.14 4.13
N PRO A 123 0.35 -18.63 2.99
CA PRO A 123 0.53 -17.82 1.79
C PRO A 123 -0.76 -17.16 1.30
N LYS A 124 -1.90 -17.87 1.40
CA LYS A 124 -3.19 -17.36 0.93
C LYS A 124 -3.68 -16.20 1.78
N GLU A 125 -3.44 -16.26 3.09
CA GLU A 125 -3.76 -15.16 4.00
C GLU A 125 -2.97 -13.90 3.63
N TYR A 126 -1.68 -14.07 3.33
CA TYR A 126 -0.83 -12.96 2.95
C TYR A 126 -1.24 -12.33 1.61
N GLU A 127 -1.57 -13.15 0.60
CA GLU A 127 -2.10 -12.66 -0.68
C GLU A 127 -3.41 -11.89 -0.52
N ALA A 128 -4.32 -12.39 0.32
CA ALA A 128 -5.56 -11.71 0.64
C ALA A 128 -5.31 -10.38 1.38
N PHE A 129 -4.32 -10.34 2.27
CA PHE A 129 -3.88 -9.10 2.91
C PHE A 129 -3.34 -8.09 1.89
N GLN A 130 -2.43 -8.49 1.00
CA GLN A 130 -1.87 -7.62 -0.03
C GLN A 130 -2.96 -7.07 -0.96
N THR A 131 -3.93 -7.90 -1.34
CA THR A 131 -5.06 -7.47 -2.16
C THR A 131 -5.91 -6.42 -1.44
N ARG A 132 -6.24 -6.62 -0.15
CA ARG A 132 -6.96 -5.62 0.65
C ARG A 132 -6.18 -4.30 0.77
N MET A 133 -4.86 -4.37 0.96
CA MET A 133 -3.98 -3.21 1.03
C MET A 133 -3.95 -2.45 -0.30
N ALA A 134 -3.84 -3.17 -1.42
CA ALA A 134 -3.89 -2.61 -2.76
C ALA A 134 -5.23 -1.90 -3.03
N LEU A 135 -6.36 -2.53 -2.69
CA LEU A 135 -7.69 -1.95 -2.83
C LEU A 135 -7.90 -0.69 -1.97
N ARG A 136 -7.23 -0.61 -0.81
CA ARG A 136 -7.27 0.59 0.03
C ARG A 136 -6.46 1.73 -0.58
N LYS A 137 -5.31 1.43 -1.20
CA LYS A 137 -4.43 2.41 -1.86
C LYS A 137 -4.95 2.83 -3.25
N ALA A 138 -5.77 2.00 -3.88
CA ALA A 138 -6.35 2.29 -5.19
C ALA A 138 -7.19 3.57 -5.16
N ASN A 139 -7.06 4.39 -6.22
CA ASN A 139 -7.84 5.62 -6.34
C ASN A 139 -9.33 5.27 -6.44
N ARG A 140 -10.13 5.85 -5.53
CA ARG A 140 -11.58 5.66 -5.48
C ARG A 140 -12.36 6.73 -6.25
N SER A 141 -11.68 7.71 -6.83
CA SER A 141 -12.35 8.75 -7.59
C SER A 141 -12.96 8.17 -8.86
N TRP A 142 -14.21 8.53 -9.13
CA TRP A 142 -14.90 8.18 -10.37
C TRP A 142 -14.10 8.63 -11.60
N ASP A 143 -13.53 9.83 -11.53
CA ASP A 143 -12.71 10.43 -12.59
C ASP A 143 -11.46 9.62 -12.97
N SER A 144 -10.96 8.76 -12.07
CA SER A 144 -9.85 7.87 -12.40
C SER A 144 -10.26 6.65 -13.24
N ARG A 145 -11.55 6.31 -13.26
CA ARG A 145 -12.10 5.16 -13.99
C ARG A 145 -12.60 5.53 -15.38
N THR A 146 -13.03 6.77 -15.56
CA THR A 146 -13.53 7.27 -16.85
C THR A 146 -12.46 8.06 -17.58
N LYS A 147 -12.30 7.86 -18.90
CA LYS A 147 -11.46 8.75 -19.71
C LYS A 147 -11.94 10.19 -19.51
N LYS A 148 -11.02 11.08 -19.15
CA LYS A 148 -11.30 12.52 -19.05
C LYS A 148 -11.90 13.02 -20.37
N TRP A 149 -12.86 13.93 -20.27
CA TRP A 149 -13.51 14.53 -21.44
C TRP A 149 -12.50 15.06 -22.47
N SER A 150 -11.38 15.63 -22.02
CA SER A 150 -10.28 16.08 -22.89
C SER A 150 -9.66 14.96 -23.71
N ALA A 151 -9.40 13.80 -23.12
CA ALA A 151 -8.88 12.63 -23.84
C ALA A 151 -9.90 12.11 -24.87
N ARG A 152 -11.19 12.16 -24.52
CA ARG A 152 -12.28 11.78 -25.44
C ARG A 152 -12.39 12.74 -26.63
N LEU A 153 -12.20 14.04 -26.40
CA LEU A 153 -12.18 15.07 -27.47
C LEU A 153 -11.03 14.85 -28.45
N GLU A 154 -9.83 14.50 -27.96
CA GLU A 154 -8.69 14.22 -28.84
C GLU A 154 -8.90 12.95 -29.69
N GLU A 155 -9.57 11.93 -29.16
CA GLU A 155 -9.97 10.75 -29.93
C GLU A 155 -10.99 11.08 -31.01
N ILE A 156 -12.00 11.92 -30.68
CA ILE A 156 -12.99 12.39 -31.65
C ILE A 156 -12.32 13.19 -32.77
N LYS A 157 -11.40 14.11 -32.44
CA LYS A 157 -10.64 14.88 -33.45
C LYS A 157 -9.78 13.98 -34.34
N LYS A 158 -9.10 12.99 -33.76
CA LYS A 158 -8.29 12.02 -34.51
C LYS A 158 -9.17 11.17 -35.45
N ALA A 159 -10.32 10.70 -34.97
CA ALA A 159 -11.27 9.93 -35.78
C ALA A 159 -11.84 10.76 -36.94
N ALA A 160 -12.18 12.03 -36.70
CA ALA A 160 -12.65 12.95 -37.75
C ALA A 160 -11.60 13.18 -38.85
N LYS A 161 -10.32 13.34 -38.46
CA LYS A 161 -9.21 13.58 -39.40
C LYS A 161 -8.88 12.37 -40.28
N ILE A 162 -9.11 11.15 -39.79
CA ILE A 162 -8.93 9.91 -40.55
C ILE A 162 -10.04 9.74 -41.60
N GLY A 163 -11.28 10.16 -41.27
CA GLY A 163 -12.42 10.13 -42.18
C GLY A 163 -12.28 11.07 -43.38
N GLU A 164 -11.66 12.24 -43.22
CA GLU A 164 -11.38 13.17 -44.33
C GLU A 164 -10.29 12.70 -45.30
N SER A 165 -9.34 11.87 -44.84
CA SER A 165 -8.25 11.36 -45.69
C SER A 165 -8.61 10.13 -46.54
N GLY A 166 -9.80 9.54 -46.34
CA GLY A 166 -10.20 8.27 -46.94
C GLY A 166 -11.22 8.33 -48.08
N GLY A 167 -11.61 9.51 -48.56
CA GLY A 167 -12.74 9.66 -49.48
C GLY A 167 -12.48 10.56 -50.69
N LYS A 168 -11.59 10.14 -51.59
CA LYS A 168 -11.69 10.57 -52.99
C LYS A 168 -12.23 9.36 -53.78
N PRO A 169 -13.54 9.27 -54.07
CA PRO A 169 -14.03 8.27 -55.01
C PRO A 169 -13.39 8.58 -56.37
N GLU A 170 -12.55 7.67 -56.85
CA GLU A 170 -12.05 7.71 -58.22
C GLU A 170 -13.26 7.68 -59.16
N GLY A 171 -13.29 8.65 -60.07
CA GLY A 171 -14.44 8.93 -60.91
C GLY A 171 -14.80 7.76 -61.80
N GLU A 172 -16.04 7.29 -61.65
CA GLU A 172 -16.70 6.42 -62.60
C GLU A 172 -17.13 7.28 -63.80
N THR A 173 -16.30 7.29 -64.85
CA THR A 173 -16.62 7.91 -66.14
C THR A 173 -17.65 7.06 -66.89
N THR A 174 -18.93 7.43 -66.82
CA THR A 174 -19.94 6.95 -67.78
C THR A 174 -20.13 7.95 -68.91
N LYS A 175 -19.66 7.56 -70.10
CA LYS A 175 -19.96 8.16 -71.40
C LYS A 175 -21.41 7.89 -71.82
N GLY A 176 -22.06 8.90 -72.38
CA GLY A 176 -23.25 8.84 -73.24
C GLY A 176 -23.66 10.28 -73.57
N HIS A 177 -23.85 10.74 -74.79
CA HIS A 177 -24.02 10.13 -76.11
C HIS A 177 -23.27 10.95 -77.16
#